data_AF-L1QJA8-F1
#
_entry.id   AF-L1QJA8-F1
#
_cell.length_a   1.000
_cell.length_b   1.000
_cell.length_c   1.000
_cell.angle_alpha   90.00
_cell.angle_beta   90.00
_cell.angle_gamma   90.00
#
_symmetry.space_group_name_H-M   'P 1'
#
loop_
_entity.id
_entity.type
_entity.pdbx_description
1 polymer ?
#
loop_
_entity_poly.entity_id
_entity_poly.type
_entity_poly.pdbx_seq_one_letter_code
_entity_poly.pdbx_strand_id
1 'polypeptide(L)' 'MQVFIKELGKYRGYLPRQIIKTLRGQALSGDLVGAKKGLEKIKLRLERGDSRYENCSS' A
#
# COMPACT_ATOMS: atom_id res chain seq x y z
N MET A 1 -2.67 -3.11 -14.87
CA MET A 1 -3.67 -2.67 -13.87
C MET A 1 -4.04 -3.78 -12.87
N GLN A 2 -4.65 -4.90 -13.32
CA GLN A 2 -5.19 -5.92 -12.41
C GLN A 2 -4.13 -6.69 -11.60
N VAL A 3 -2.94 -6.88 -12.17
CA VAL A 3 -1.82 -7.57 -11.50
C VAL A 3 -1.41 -6.85 -10.22
N PHE A 4 -1.29 -5.52 -10.26
CA PHE A 4 -0.92 -4.73 -9.09
C PHE A 4 -1.98 -4.78 -8.00
N ILE A 5 -3.27 -4.71 -8.35
CA ILE A 5 -4.36 -4.81 -7.36
C ILE A 5 -4.40 -6.20 -6.71
N LYS A 6 -4.21 -7.27 -7.50
CA LYS A 6 -4.08 -8.65 -6.97
C LYS A 6 -2.89 -8.78 -6.02
N GLU A 7 -1.76 -8.17 -6.38
CA GLU A 7 -0.56 -8.15 -5.55
C GLU A 7 -0.77 -7.36 -4.26
N LEU A 8 -1.42 -6.19 -4.34
CA LEU A 8 -1.84 -5.39 -3.19
C LEU A 8 -2.73 -6.17 -2.22
N GLY A 9 -3.59 -7.04 -2.75
CA GLY A 9 -4.45 -7.91 -1.96
C GLY A 9 -3.69 -8.88 -1.06
N LYS A 10 -2.51 -9.35 -1.47
CA LYS A 10 -1.65 -10.21 -0.62
C LYS A 10 -1.16 -9.49 0.63
N TYR A 11 -0.99 -8.18 0.54
CA TYR A 11 -0.52 -7.36 1.63
C TYR A 11 -1.65 -6.89 2.57
N ARG A 12 -2.90 -7.31 2.37
CA ARG A 12 -4.06 -6.90 3.20
C ARG A 12 -3.96 -7.25 4.68
N GLY A 13 -3.17 -8.26 5.04
CA GLY A 13 -2.86 -8.61 6.43
C GLY A 13 -1.58 -7.98 6.98
N TYR A 14 -0.73 -7.41 6.11
CA TYR A 14 0.57 -6.86 6.48
C TYR A 14 0.59 -5.33 6.47
N LEU A 15 -0.22 -4.72 5.61
CA LEU A 15 -0.33 -3.28 5.44
C LEU A 15 -1.63 -2.74 6.06
N PRO A 16 -1.61 -1.52 6.61
CA PRO A 16 -2.82 -0.87 7.09
C PRO A 16 -3.81 -0.62 5.95
N ARG A 17 -5.09 -0.77 6.25
CA ARG A 17 -6.21 -0.59 5.29
C ARG A 17 -6.16 0.76 4.56
N GLN A 18 -5.72 1.82 5.25
CA GLN A 18 -5.58 3.15 4.69
C GLN A 18 -4.59 3.18 3.52
N ILE A 19 -3.41 2.62 3.73
CA ILE A 19 -2.35 2.55 2.72
C ILE A 19 -2.80 1.75 1.51
N ILE A 20 -3.49 0.63 1.73
CA ILE A 20 -4.03 -0.18 0.63
C ILE A 20 -5.06 0.61 -0.18
N LYS A 21 -5.93 1.37 0.49
CA LYS A 21 -6.89 2.27 -0.20
C LYS A 21 -6.16 3.33 -1.03
N THR A 22 -5.13 3.98 -0.48
CA THR A 22 -4.34 5.00 -1.18
C THR A 22 -3.63 4.41 -2.40
N LEU A 23 -2.87 3.32 -2.24
CA LEU A 23 -2.13 2.68 -3.32
C LEU A 23 -3.07 2.15 -4.42
N ARG A 24 -4.24 1.64 -4.03
CA ARG A 24 -5.30 1.25 -4.97
C ARG A 24 -5.86 2.46 -5.71
N GLY A 25 -6.13 3.57 -5.03
CA GLY A 25 -6.61 4.82 -5.64
C GLY A 25 -5.61 5.40 -6.65
N GLN A 26 -4.33 5.43 -6.30
CA GLN A 26 -3.25 5.85 -7.21
C GLN A 26 -3.19 4.96 -8.45
N ALA A 27 -3.18 3.63 -8.26
CA ALA A 27 -3.20 2.70 -9.38
C ALA A 27 -4.44 2.87 -10.26
N LEU A 28 -5.63 3.10 -9.67
CA LEU A 28 -6.88 3.36 -10.39
C LEU A 28 -6.87 4.68 -11.17
N SER A 29 -6.19 5.71 -10.65
CA SER A 29 -6.06 7.01 -11.29
C SER A 29 -5.02 7.05 -12.42
N GLY A 30 -4.33 5.93 -12.68
CA GLY A 30 -3.26 5.84 -13.70
C GLY A 30 -1.84 5.97 -13.14
N ASP A 31 -1.69 6.29 -11.85
CA ASP A 31 -0.40 6.48 -11.19
C ASP A 31 0.15 5.16 -10.61
N LEU A 32 0.35 4.18 -11.49
CA LEU A 32 0.89 2.86 -11.13
C LEU A 32 2.33 2.95 -10.59
N VAL A 33 3.12 3.90 -11.10
CA VAL A 33 4.52 4.09 -10.71
C VAL A 33 4.62 4.63 -9.28
N GLY A 34 3.85 5.66 -8.94
CA GLY A 34 3.81 6.19 -7.57
C GLY A 34 3.26 5.17 -6.58
N ALA A 35 2.26 4.39 -6.98
CA ALA A 35 1.74 3.31 -6.15
C ALA A 35 2.81 2.23 -5.86
N LYS A 36 3.58 1.79 -6.87
CA LYS A 36 4.67 0.82 -6.65
C LYS A 36 5.76 1.37 -5.73
N LYS A 37 6.18 2.62 -5.96
CA LYS A 37 7.22 3.28 -5.16
C LYS A 37 6.78 3.47 -3.70
N GLY A 38 5.51 3.80 -3.49
CA GLY A 38 4.88 3.84 -2.16
C GLY A 38 4.94 2.48 -1.48
N LEU A 39 4.46 1.44 -2.15
CA LEU A 39 4.44 0.06 -1.64
C LEU A 39 5.85 -0.41 -1.21
N GLU A 40 6.87 -0.17 -2.04
CA GLU A 40 8.26 -0.54 -1.75
C GLU A 40 8.79 0.17 -0.50
N LYS A 41 8.53 1.47 -0.36
CA LYS A 41 8.92 2.25 0.83
C LYS A 41 8.28 1.70 2.11
N ILE A 42 7.02 1.28 2.02
CA ILE A 42 6.30 0.72 3.17
C ILE A 42 6.82 -0.69 3.50
N LYS A 43 7.12 -1.50 2.48
CA LYS A 43 7.75 -2.81 2.65
C LYS A 43 9.09 -2.68 3.38
N LEU A 44 9.92 -1.72 2.96
CA LEU A 44 11.18 -1.41 3.63
C LEU A 44 11.00 -0.99 5.10
N ARG A 45 9.90 -0.29 5.42
CA ARG A 45 9.55 0.09 6.81
C ARG A 45 9.04 -1.09 7.63
N LEU A 46 8.27 -2.00 7.03
CA LEU A 46 7.80 -3.23 7.68
C LEU A 46 8.96 -4.16 8.03
N GLU A 47 9.92 -4.33 7.11
CA GLU A 47 11.12 -5.14 7.35
C GLU A 47 12.01 -4.56 8.46
N ARG A 48 11.92 -3.25 8.72
CA ARG A 48 12.66 -2.57 9.79
C ARG A 48 11.94 -2.55 11.16
N GLY A 49 10.75 -3.15 11.28
CA GLY A 49 10.08 -3.33 12.57
C GLY A 49 9.32 -2.12 13.12
N ASP A 50 8.93 -1.16 12.27
CA ASP A 50 8.20 0.03 12.70
C ASP A 50 6.70 -0.26 12.85
N SER A 51 6.33 -0.91 13.97
CA SER A 51 4.94 -1.15 14.36
C SER A 51 4.30 0.14 14.91
N ARG A 52 4.09 1.15 14.07
CA ARG A 52 3.26 2.31 14.41
C ARG A 52 2.64 2.91 13.15
N TYR A 53 1.43 2.48 12.82
CA TYR A 53 0.57 3.34 12.02
C TYR A 53 -0.91 3.12 12.34
N GLU A 54 -1.42 4.05 13.16
CA GLU A 54 -2.82 4.21 13.51
C GLU A 54 -3.71 4.50 12.30
N ASN A 55 -4.97 4.07 12.42
CA ASN A 55 -6.05 4.44 11.52
C ASN A 55 -6.26 5.95 11.56
N CYS A 56 -6.05 6.63 10.43
CA CYS A 56 -6.76 7.88 10.17
C CYS A 56 -7.95 7.60 9.26
N SER A 57 -9.08 7.22 9.86
CA SER A 57 -10.38 7.45 9.24
C SER A 57 -10.65 8.95 9.26
N SER A 58 -10.90 9.53 8.08
CA SER A 58 -11.72 10.72 7.89
C SER A 58 -12.41 10.59 6.54
#